data_AF-A0A9Q4KVJ5-F1
#
_entry.id   AF-A0A9Q4KVJ5-F1
#
_cell.length_a   1.000
_cell.length_b   1.000
_cell.length_c   1.000
_cell.angle_alpha   90.00
_cell.angle_beta   90.00
_cell.angle_gamma   90.00
#
_symmetry.space_group_name_H-M   'P 1'
#
loop_
_entity.id
_entity.type
_entity.pdbx_description
1 polymer ?
#
loop_
_entity_poly.entity_id
_entity_poly.type
_entity_poly.pdbx_seq_one_letter_code
_entity_poly.pdbx_strand_id
1 'polypeptide(L)'
;MQTISIDYILECMNDEKNYFGDLWKTCLNNKKRFNRAKLKEILKRMEVLGHIKKHGYKDDAYYVKHYHYSMEEHIGFINNVIFTHESKINSTIRNLENKKIFVDITKGLASSKFNKYTKSDYDLLLTGMSGMFELASSILWTRENSDDERLKKELKNCFNQINEFMAEINKRLLQGRGTEEMVLLQRDFAGKIPKAGHLRI
;
A
#
# COMPACT_ATOMS: atom_id res chain seq x y z
N MET A 1 -12.07 -9.05 -1.30
CA MET A 1 -11.20 -7.90 -1.04
C MET A 1 -11.74 -6.76 -1.87
N GLN A 2 -12.12 -5.64 -1.26
CA GLN A 2 -12.55 -4.49 -2.05
C GLN A 2 -11.31 -3.77 -2.56
N THR A 3 -11.40 -3.21 -3.75
CA THR A 3 -10.34 -2.39 -4.34
C THR A 3 -10.95 -1.14 -4.93
N ILE A 4 -10.17 -0.08 -5.02
CA ILE A 4 -10.58 1.17 -5.66
C ILE A 4 -9.56 1.58 -6.69
N SER A 5 -10.03 2.07 -7.84
CA SER A 5 -9.15 2.62 -8.87
C SER A 5 -8.58 3.96 -8.41
N ILE A 6 -7.27 4.16 -8.65
CA ILE A 6 -6.56 5.43 -8.52
C ILE A 6 -7.22 6.47 -9.45
N ASP A 7 -7.48 6.10 -10.71
CA ASP A 7 -8.14 6.95 -11.70
C ASP A 7 -9.47 7.47 -11.19
N TYR A 8 -10.28 6.58 -10.61
CA TYR A 8 -11.58 6.96 -10.09
C TYR A 8 -11.49 8.04 -9.00
N ILE A 9 -10.50 7.94 -8.10
CA ILE A 9 -10.29 8.96 -7.08
C ILE A 9 -9.80 10.27 -7.70
N LEU A 10 -8.91 10.20 -8.70
CA LEU A 10 -8.42 11.38 -9.42
C LEU A 10 -9.54 12.06 -10.24
N GLU A 11 -10.44 11.31 -10.85
CA GLU A 11 -11.64 11.83 -11.56
C GLU A 11 -12.63 12.51 -10.61
N CYS A 12 -12.65 12.12 -9.33
CA CYS A 12 -13.45 12.81 -8.32
C CYS A 12 -12.84 14.16 -7.90
N MET A 13 -11.58 14.42 -8.24
CA MET A 13 -10.85 15.65 -7.92
C MET A 13 -10.90 16.62 -9.11
N ASN A 14 -12.02 17.31 -9.27
CA ASN A 14 -12.29 18.19 -10.42
C ASN A 14 -11.88 19.64 -10.19
N ASP A 15 -11.63 20.03 -8.94
CA ASP A 15 -11.25 21.39 -8.58
C ASP A 15 -9.73 21.51 -8.42
N GLU A 16 -9.19 22.73 -8.49
CA GLU A 16 -7.80 22.99 -8.12
C GLU A 16 -7.55 22.66 -6.63
N LYS A 17 -8.54 22.92 -5.77
CA LYS A 17 -8.53 22.62 -4.34
C LYS A 17 -9.72 21.75 -3.98
N ASN A 18 -9.47 20.48 -3.70
CA ASN A 18 -10.53 19.51 -3.42
C ASN A 18 -10.65 19.31 -1.91
N TYR A 19 -11.65 19.94 -1.28
CA TYR A 19 -11.89 19.80 0.15
C TYR A 19 -12.45 18.43 0.50
N PHE A 20 -12.06 17.90 1.66
CA PHE A 20 -12.51 16.56 2.10
C PHE A 20 -14.04 16.43 2.14
N GLY A 21 -14.72 17.47 2.61
CA GLY A 21 -16.18 17.49 2.73
C GLY A 21 -16.90 17.32 1.39
N ASP A 22 -16.33 17.88 0.32
CA ASP A 22 -16.93 17.85 -1.01
C ASP A 22 -16.56 16.56 -1.73
N LEU A 23 -15.30 16.12 -1.64
CA LEU A 23 -14.88 14.79 -2.08
C LEU A 23 -15.74 13.69 -1.45
N TRP A 24 -16.10 13.82 -0.16
CA TRP A 24 -16.96 12.85 0.51
C TRP A 24 -18.41 12.83 -0.03
N LYS A 25 -18.90 13.95 -0.58
CA LYS A 25 -20.23 14.02 -1.19
C LYS A 25 -20.22 13.46 -2.61
N THR A 26 -19.16 13.73 -3.38
CA THR A 26 -19.10 13.47 -4.82
C THR A 26 -18.43 12.14 -5.18
N CYS A 27 -17.40 11.74 -4.45
CA CYS A 27 -16.72 10.46 -4.63
C CYS A 27 -17.56 9.35 -4.00
N LEU A 28 -18.25 8.55 -4.82
CA LEU A 28 -19.13 7.46 -4.37
C LEU A 28 -18.50 6.08 -4.59
N ASN A 29 -18.79 5.10 -3.77
CA ASN A 29 -18.49 3.69 -4.04
C ASN A 29 -19.77 2.97 -4.43
N ASN A 30 -19.90 2.51 -5.69
CA ASN A 30 -21.11 1.82 -6.17
C ASN A 30 -22.41 2.60 -5.86
N LYS A 31 -22.43 3.89 -6.20
CA LYS A 31 -23.54 4.84 -5.92
C LYS A 31 -23.82 5.12 -4.43
N LYS A 32 -22.98 4.64 -3.51
CA LYS A 32 -23.09 4.89 -2.05
C LYS A 32 -21.94 5.75 -1.56
N ARG A 33 -22.17 6.58 -0.54
CA ARG A 33 -21.10 7.37 0.08
C ARG A 33 -20.10 6.47 0.78
N PHE A 34 -18.81 6.78 0.68
CA PHE A 34 -17.81 6.17 1.54
C PHE A 34 -18.11 6.48 3.01
N ASN A 35 -17.75 5.56 3.91
CA ASN A 35 -17.53 5.95 5.28
C ASN A 35 -16.42 7.03 5.31
N ARG A 36 -16.59 8.10 6.09
CA ARG A 36 -15.61 9.20 6.17
C ARG A 36 -14.21 8.72 6.54
N ALA A 37 -14.08 7.80 7.49
CA ALA A 37 -12.80 7.24 7.88
C ALA A 37 -12.15 6.47 6.71
N LYS A 38 -12.97 5.76 5.93
CA LYS A 38 -12.51 4.99 4.77
C LYS A 38 -11.99 5.89 3.65
N LEU A 39 -12.70 6.98 3.36
CA LEU A 39 -12.23 7.96 2.38
C LEU A 39 -10.93 8.65 2.84
N LYS A 40 -10.81 9.01 4.13
CA LYS A 40 -9.56 9.55 4.68
C LYS A 40 -8.39 8.57 4.50
N GLU A 41 -8.64 7.29 4.71
CA GLU A 41 -7.64 6.24 4.51
C GLU A 41 -7.22 6.14 3.05
N ILE A 42 -8.17 6.15 2.11
CA ILE A 42 -7.89 6.14 0.66
C ILE A 42 -7.06 7.36 0.27
N LEU A 43 -7.45 8.57 0.68
CA LEU A 43 -6.73 9.81 0.36
C LEU A 43 -5.32 9.80 0.97
N LYS A 44 -5.15 9.26 2.17
CA LYS A 44 -3.82 9.08 2.77
C LYS A 44 -2.95 8.13 1.95
N ARG A 45 -3.51 7.05 1.40
CA ARG A 45 -2.76 6.13 0.51
C ARG A 45 -2.40 6.79 -0.82
N MET A 46 -3.33 7.54 -1.41
CA MET A 46 -3.07 8.35 -2.61
C MET A 46 -1.92 9.34 -2.39
N GLU A 47 -1.87 9.96 -1.21
CA GLU A 47 -0.78 10.88 -0.82
C GLU A 47 0.56 10.15 -0.66
N VAL A 48 0.57 9.01 0.03
CA VAL A 48 1.78 8.18 0.20
C VAL A 48 2.34 7.68 -1.13
N LEU A 49 1.47 7.45 -2.12
CA LEU A 49 1.85 7.01 -3.46
C LEU A 49 2.16 8.16 -4.42
N GLY A 50 2.09 9.42 -3.97
CA GLY A 50 2.49 10.58 -4.75
C GLY A 50 1.46 11.07 -5.77
N HIS A 51 0.23 10.56 -5.75
CA HIS A 51 -0.83 10.98 -6.67
C HIS A 51 -1.48 12.31 -6.27
N ILE A 52 -1.48 12.61 -4.98
CA ILE A 52 -2.09 13.83 -4.43
C ILE A 52 -1.22 14.42 -3.35
N LYS A 53 -1.37 15.72 -3.10
CA LYS A 53 -0.76 16.42 -1.99
C LYS A 53 -1.83 17.03 -1.10
N LYS A 54 -1.73 16.78 0.21
CA LYS A 54 -2.61 17.38 1.19
C LYS A 54 -2.07 18.72 1.65
N HIS A 55 -2.96 19.70 1.79
CA HIS A 55 -2.69 21.00 2.35
C HIS A 55 -3.66 21.28 3.51
N GLY A 56 -3.24 22.12 4.47
CA GLY A 56 -4.07 22.51 5.61
C GLY A 56 -4.23 21.42 6.68
N TYR A 57 -5.03 21.72 7.70
CA TYR A 57 -5.28 20.86 8.86
C TYR A 57 -6.77 20.81 9.20
N LYS A 58 -7.22 19.68 9.76
CA LYS A 58 -8.63 19.41 10.12
C LYS A 58 -9.62 19.71 8.98
N ASP A 59 -10.47 20.72 9.16
CA ASP A 59 -11.64 21.00 8.32
C ASP A 59 -11.27 21.88 7.12
N ASP A 60 -10.14 22.60 7.18
CA ASP A 60 -9.59 23.37 6.06
C ASP A 60 -8.65 22.54 5.18
N ALA A 61 -8.60 21.22 5.42
CA ALA A 61 -7.75 20.34 4.65
C ALA A 61 -8.30 20.15 3.23
N TYR A 62 -7.47 20.44 2.23
CA TYR A 62 -7.76 20.22 0.83
C TYR A 62 -6.66 19.41 0.15
N TYR A 63 -7.02 18.79 -0.97
CA TYR A 63 -6.15 17.92 -1.74
C TYR A 63 -6.00 18.47 -3.15
N VAL A 64 -4.77 18.41 -3.66
CA VAL A 64 -4.44 18.76 -5.04
C VAL A 64 -3.84 17.54 -5.74
N LYS A 65 -4.11 17.36 -7.03
CA LYS A 65 -3.40 16.35 -7.83
C LYS A 65 -1.92 16.71 -7.84
N HIS A 66 -1.07 15.70 -7.67
CA HIS A 66 0.38 15.88 -7.69
C HIS A 66 0.96 15.19 -8.92
N TYR A 67 1.90 15.89 -9.56
CA TYR A 67 2.65 15.40 -10.72
C TYR A 67 4.12 15.62 -10.44
N HIS A 68 4.95 14.67 -10.83
CA HIS A 68 6.40 14.80 -10.81
C HIS A 68 6.86 15.62 -12.01
N TYR A 69 7.76 16.58 -11.78
CA TYR A 69 8.22 17.51 -12.82
C TYR A 69 9.28 16.88 -13.73
N SER A 70 10.01 15.88 -13.24
CA SER A 70 11.00 15.13 -14.04
C SER A 70 10.98 13.63 -13.75
N MET A 71 11.59 12.86 -14.65
CA MET A 71 11.79 11.42 -14.48
C MET A 71 12.61 11.12 -13.22
N GLU A 72 13.69 11.88 -12.99
CA GLU A 72 14.57 11.72 -11.83
C GLU A 72 13.83 11.98 -10.52
N GLU A 73 12.96 12.99 -10.47
CA GLU A 73 12.11 13.26 -9.31
C GLU A 73 11.14 12.10 -9.06
N HIS A 74 10.49 11.58 -10.11
CA HIS A 74 9.54 10.49 -10.01
C HIS A 74 10.22 9.20 -9.51
N ILE A 75 11.35 8.83 -10.11
CA ILE A 75 12.11 7.65 -9.72
C ILE A 75 12.70 7.83 -8.31
N GLY A 76 13.20 9.02 -7.98
CA GLY A 76 13.68 9.35 -6.64
C GLY A 76 12.59 9.21 -5.58
N PHE A 77 11.37 9.67 -5.88
CA PHE A 77 10.21 9.48 -5.03
C PHE A 77 9.88 7.99 -4.83
N ILE A 78 9.76 7.23 -5.93
CA ILE A 78 9.47 5.79 -5.88
C ILE A 78 10.50 5.05 -5.03
N ASN A 79 11.79 5.29 -5.27
CA ASN A 79 12.87 4.65 -4.52
C ASN A 79 12.80 4.97 -3.02
N ASN A 80 12.42 6.19 -2.65
CA ASN A 80 12.23 6.55 -1.25
C ASN A 80 11.03 5.81 -0.61
N VAL A 81 9.94 5.61 -1.35
CA VAL A 81 8.79 4.82 -0.89
C VAL A 81 9.16 3.33 -0.75
N ILE A 82 9.91 2.78 -1.72
CA ILE A 82 10.47 1.41 -1.64
C ILE A 82 11.30 1.27 -0.36
N PHE A 83 12.30 2.13 -0.18
CA PHE A 83 13.21 2.09 0.97
C PHE A 83 12.46 2.17 2.31
N THR A 84 11.45 3.05 2.39
CA THR A 84 10.61 3.21 3.59
C THR A 84 9.88 1.91 3.93
N HIS A 85 9.27 1.25 2.93
CA HIS A 85 8.56 0.00 3.14
C HIS A 85 9.51 -1.17 3.41
N GLU A 86 10.64 -1.28 2.69
CA GLU A 86 11.67 -2.30 2.93
C GLU A 86 12.20 -2.22 4.36
N SER A 87 12.56 -1.03 4.84
CA SER A 87 13.05 -0.80 6.21
C SER A 87 12.01 -1.22 7.26
N LYS A 88 10.74 -0.86 7.04
CA LYS A 88 9.63 -1.26 7.92
C LYS A 88 9.41 -2.76 7.93
N ILE A 89 9.45 -3.41 6.77
CA ILE A 89 9.25 -4.87 6.65
C ILE A 89 10.44 -5.60 7.31
N ASN A 90 11.67 -5.20 7.02
CA ASN A 90 12.86 -5.82 7.60
C ASN A 90 12.93 -5.69 9.12
N SER A 91 12.63 -4.51 9.67
CA SER A 91 12.62 -4.31 11.13
C SER A 91 11.53 -5.14 11.82
N THR A 92 10.32 -5.18 11.25
CA THR A 92 9.23 -5.99 11.82
C THR A 92 9.52 -7.47 11.72
N ILE A 93 10.05 -7.96 10.61
CA ILE A 93 10.44 -9.38 10.48
C ILE A 93 11.50 -9.76 11.52
N ARG A 94 12.54 -8.96 11.72
CA ARG A 94 13.54 -9.23 12.78
C ARG A 94 12.91 -9.36 14.17
N ASN A 95 11.89 -8.54 14.47
CA ASN A 95 11.16 -8.60 15.74
C ASN A 95 10.24 -9.83 15.84
N LEU A 96 9.76 -10.35 14.71
CA LEU A 96 8.81 -11.46 14.61
C LEU A 96 9.49 -12.83 14.43
N GLU A 97 10.69 -12.90 13.85
CA GLU A 97 11.42 -14.13 13.49
C GLU A 97 11.62 -15.07 14.67
N ASN A 98 11.91 -14.53 15.85
CA ASN A 98 12.15 -15.31 17.07
C ASN A 98 10.88 -15.60 17.90
N LYS A 99 9.73 -15.13 17.45
CA LYS A 99 8.46 -15.26 18.18
C LYS A 99 7.57 -16.30 17.49
N LYS A 100 6.91 -17.18 18.25
CA LYS A 100 5.98 -18.23 17.75
C LYS A 100 4.64 -17.67 17.20
N ILE A 101 4.66 -16.46 16.65
CA ILE A 101 3.46 -15.69 16.31
C ILE A 101 2.65 -16.37 15.23
N PHE A 102 3.33 -16.91 14.23
CA PHE A 102 2.65 -17.56 13.12
C PHE A 102 2.05 -18.91 13.52
N VAL A 103 2.61 -19.61 14.52
CA VAL A 103 2.03 -20.82 15.14
C VAL A 103 0.77 -20.49 15.95
N ASP A 104 0.74 -19.30 16.56
CA ASP A 104 -0.40 -18.86 17.38
C ASP A 104 -1.52 -18.24 16.52
N ILE A 105 -1.19 -17.59 15.40
CA ILE A 105 -2.16 -17.14 14.38
C ILE A 105 -2.87 -18.35 13.75
N THR A 106 -2.17 -19.47 13.56
CA THR A 106 -2.70 -20.64 12.85
C THR A 106 -3.68 -21.47 13.63
N LYS A 107 -3.59 -21.43 14.96
CA LYS A 107 -4.52 -22.11 15.86
C LYS A 107 -5.88 -21.43 15.99
N GLY A 108 -6.18 -20.40 15.19
CA GLY A 108 -7.46 -19.68 15.26
C GLY A 108 -7.71 -19.02 16.63
N LEU A 109 -6.67 -18.86 17.45
CA LEU A 109 -6.77 -18.21 18.74
C LEU A 109 -6.98 -16.72 18.49
N ALA A 110 -8.26 -16.32 18.50
CA ALA A 110 -8.70 -14.95 18.37
C ALA A 110 -7.93 -14.02 19.31
N SER A 111 -6.82 -13.45 18.86
CA SER A 111 -6.17 -12.22 19.34
C SER A 111 -5.84 -12.07 20.84
N SER A 112 -6.15 -13.02 21.70
CA SER A 112 -6.21 -12.83 23.16
C SER A 112 -4.94 -13.25 23.91
N LYS A 113 -3.94 -13.83 23.22
CA LYS A 113 -2.67 -14.26 23.85
C LYS A 113 -1.41 -13.58 23.31
N PHE A 114 -1.51 -12.71 22.30
CA PHE A 114 -0.35 -11.94 21.87
C PHE A 114 -0.07 -10.81 22.84
N ASN A 115 1.19 -10.67 23.27
CA ASN A 115 1.58 -9.43 23.92
C ASN A 115 1.37 -8.25 22.95
N LYS A 116 1.03 -7.08 23.50
CA LYS A 116 0.69 -5.88 22.72
C LYS A 116 1.73 -5.53 21.66
N TYR A 117 3.01 -5.71 21.98
CA TYR A 117 4.14 -5.40 21.10
C TYR A 117 4.18 -6.29 19.86
N THR A 118 3.93 -7.58 20.05
CA THR A 118 3.90 -8.60 19.01
C THR A 118 2.76 -8.38 18.02
N LYS A 119 1.57 -8.05 18.52
CA LYS A 119 0.45 -7.65 17.67
C LYS A 119 0.79 -6.40 16.86
N SER A 120 1.40 -5.40 17.52
CA SER A 120 1.85 -4.18 16.86
C SER A 120 2.89 -4.43 15.77
N ASP A 121 3.88 -5.30 16.02
CA ASP A 121 4.90 -5.67 15.03
C ASP A 121 4.25 -6.35 13.79
N TYR A 122 3.27 -7.22 14.02
CA TYR A 122 2.55 -7.90 12.94
C TYR A 122 1.66 -6.94 12.13
N ASP A 123 0.95 -6.01 12.79
CA ASP A 123 0.17 -4.97 12.11
C ASP A 123 1.08 -4.04 11.29
N LEU A 124 2.29 -3.75 11.78
CA LEU A 124 3.29 -2.99 11.04
C LEU A 124 3.83 -3.77 9.84
N LEU A 125 4.05 -5.09 9.97
CA LEU A 125 4.43 -5.96 8.85
C LEU A 125 3.36 -5.93 7.76
N LEU A 126 2.10 -6.14 8.13
CA LEU A 126 0.95 -6.06 7.22
C LEU A 126 0.89 -4.70 6.51
N THR A 127 1.07 -3.62 7.26
CA THR A 127 1.08 -2.26 6.70
C THR A 127 2.24 -2.07 5.71
N GLY A 128 3.44 -2.57 6.03
CA GLY A 128 4.61 -2.49 5.18
C GLY A 128 4.40 -3.23 3.86
N MET A 129 3.98 -4.50 3.95
CA MET A 129 3.74 -5.35 2.78
C MET A 129 2.58 -4.83 1.92
N SER A 130 1.50 -4.35 2.53
CA SER A 130 0.39 -3.73 1.80
C SER A 130 0.85 -2.48 1.03
N GLY A 131 1.63 -1.61 1.67
CA GLY A 131 2.17 -0.42 1.00
C GLY A 131 3.08 -0.77 -0.17
N MET A 132 3.90 -1.82 -0.02
CA MET A 132 4.75 -2.32 -1.12
C MET A 132 3.93 -2.82 -2.31
N PHE A 133 2.86 -3.57 -2.07
CA PHE A 133 1.97 -4.05 -3.14
C PHE A 133 1.19 -2.92 -3.82
N GLU A 134 0.77 -1.92 -3.06
CA GLU A 134 0.09 -0.73 -3.60
C GLU A 134 1.04 0.12 -4.46
N LEU A 135 2.29 0.25 -4.03
CA LEU A 135 3.33 0.89 -4.84
C LEU A 135 3.57 0.14 -6.15
N ALA A 136 3.68 -1.19 -6.10
CA ALA A 136 3.82 -2.00 -7.32
C ALA A 136 2.63 -1.82 -8.28
N SER A 137 1.40 -1.79 -7.76
CA SER A 137 0.18 -1.50 -8.53
C SER A 137 0.21 -0.11 -9.17
N SER A 138 0.66 0.90 -8.42
CA SER A 138 0.83 2.27 -8.89
C SER A 138 1.87 2.38 -10.00
N ILE A 139 3.03 1.74 -9.82
CA ILE A 139 4.11 1.70 -10.82
C ILE A 139 3.64 1.08 -12.13
N LEU A 140 2.89 -0.04 -12.06
CA LEU A 140 2.32 -0.66 -13.26
C LEU A 140 1.37 0.28 -14.00
N TRP A 141 0.49 0.97 -13.27
CA TRP A 141 -0.44 1.91 -13.87
C TRP A 141 0.25 3.12 -14.51
N THR A 142 1.22 3.72 -13.82
CA THR A 142 2.01 4.83 -14.39
C THR A 142 2.74 4.37 -15.66
N ARG A 143 3.30 3.16 -15.65
CA ARG A 143 3.99 2.58 -16.81
C ARG A 143 3.05 2.35 -18.00
N GLU A 144 1.83 1.90 -17.74
CA GLU A 144 0.80 1.66 -18.77
C GLU A 144 0.26 2.97 -19.38
N ASN A 145 0.24 4.06 -18.61
CA ASN A 145 -0.31 5.36 -19.02
C ASN A 145 0.75 6.42 -19.40
N SER A 146 2.03 6.08 -19.39
CA SER A 146 3.10 6.99 -19.80
C SER A 146 3.44 6.79 -21.28
N ASP A 147 3.80 7.87 -21.98
CA ASP A 147 4.39 7.81 -23.33
C ASP A 147 5.92 7.83 -23.31
N ASP A 148 6.55 8.05 -22.14
CA ASP A 148 7.99 8.12 -21.99
C ASP A 148 8.62 6.72 -21.82
N GLU A 149 9.26 6.23 -22.88
CA GLU A 149 9.92 4.92 -22.88
C GLU A 149 11.09 4.80 -21.88
N ARG A 150 11.78 5.91 -21.55
CA ARG A 150 12.83 5.89 -20.53
C ARG A 150 12.21 5.71 -19.15
N LEU A 151 11.16 6.47 -18.86
CA LEU A 151 10.41 6.31 -17.60
C LEU A 151 9.84 4.89 -17.48
N LYS A 152 9.23 4.34 -18.53
CA LYS A 152 8.73 2.95 -18.52
C LYS A 152 9.80 1.93 -18.16
N LYS A 153 11.02 2.09 -18.67
CA LYS A 153 12.14 1.20 -18.39
C LYS A 153 12.54 1.27 -16.92
N GLU A 154 12.67 2.48 -16.36
CA GLU A 154 13.01 2.65 -14.94
C GLU A 154 11.89 2.15 -14.02
N LEU A 155 10.63 2.43 -14.34
CA LEU A 155 9.48 1.88 -13.61
C LEU A 155 9.45 0.34 -13.63
N LYS A 156 9.85 -0.29 -14.74
CA LYS A 156 9.99 -1.74 -14.82
C LYS A 156 11.09 -2.26 -13.87
N ASN A 157 12.21 -1.54 -13.76
CA ASN A 157 13.28 -1.89 -12.82
C ASN A 157 12.79 -1.81 -11.37
N CYS A 158 12.13 -0.71 -10.98
CA CYS A 158 11.54 -0.55 -9.65
C CYS A 158 10.52 -1.66 -9.34
N PHE A 159 9.66 -2.01 -10.31
CA PHE A 159 8.69 -3.10 -10.15
C PHE A 159 9.38 -4.46 -9.92
N ASN A 160 10.44 -4.75 -10.67
CA ASN A 160 11.21 -5.98 -10.50
C ASN A 160 11.88 -6.04 -9.11
N GLN A 161 12.50 -4.94 -8.66
CA GLN A 161 13.08 -4.84 -7.32
C GLN A 161 12.04 -5.16 -6.23
N ILE A 162 10.84 -4.57 -6.33
CA ILE A 162 9.76 -4.85 -5.38
C ILE A 162 9.40 -6.34 -5.38
N ASN A 163 9.27 -6.96 -6.55
CA ASN A 163 8.93 -8.39 -6.64
C ASN A 163 10.02 -9.29 -6.06
N GLU A 164 11.29 -9.00 -6.35
CA GLU A 164 12.43 -9.74 -5.81
C GLU A 164 12.48 -9.64 -4.28
N PHE A 165 12.37 -8.42 -3.75
CA PHE A 165 12.30 -8.19 -2.31
C PHE A 165 11.13 -8.94 -1.66
N MET A 166 9.92 -8.81 -2.22
CA MET A 166 8.73 -9.47 -1.66
C MET A 166 8.82 -11.00 -1.76
N ALA A 167 9.46 -11.54 -2.79
CA ALA A 167 9.73 -12.98 -2.90
C ALA A 167 10.71 -13.46 -1.81
N GLU A 168 11.78 -12.69 -1.53
CA GLU A 168 12.71 -12.97 -0.44
C GLU A 168 11.99 -12.94 0.92
N ILE A 169 11.20 -11.90 1.17
CA ILE A 169 10.40 -11.77 2.38
C ILE A 169 9.44 -12.95 2.54
N ASN A 170 8.72 -13.32 1.49
CA ASN A 170 7.85 -14.50 1.52
C ASN A 170 8.63 -15.77 1.83
N LYS A 171 9.82 -15.96 1.25
CA LYS A 171 10.67 -17.12 1.56
C LYS A 171 11.07 -17.15 3.03
N ARG A 172 11.50 -16.01 3.60
CA ARG A 172 11.84 -15.89 5.03
C ARG A 172 10.65 -16.14 5.94
N LEU A 173 9.48 -15.63 5.57
CA LEU A 173 8.25 -15.86 6.31
C LEU A 173 7.82 -17.33 6.26
N LEU A 174 8.12 -18.09 5.21
CA LEU A 174 7.69 -19.49 5.08
C LEU A 174 8.72 -20.51 5.57
N GLN A 175 9.98 -20.12 5.70
CA GLN A 175 11.07 -21.02 6.07
C GLN A 175 10.83 -21.67 7.45
N GLY A 176 10.91 -23.00 7.50
CA GLY A 176 10.81 -23.77 8.75
C GLY A 176 9.39 -23.87 9.34
N ARG A 177 8.35 -23.52 8.58
CA ARG A 177 6.94 -23.55 9.04
C ARG A 177 6.18 -24.77 8.52
N GLY A 178 5.17 -25.19 9.31
CA GLY A 178 4.24 -26.25 8.92
C GLY A 178 3.27 -25.81 7.83
N THR A 179 2.68 -26.76 7.10
CA THR A 179 1.82 -26.51 5.93
C THR A 179 0.61 -25.61 6.24
N GLU A 180 -0.05 -25.77 7.39
CA GLU A 180 -1.17 -24.91 7.80
C GLU A 180 -0.74 -23.46 8.06
N GLU A 181 0.48 -23.26 8.58
CA GLU A 181 1.06 -21.94 8.80
C GLU A 181 1.41 -21.23 7.52
N MET A 182 1.97 -21.97 6.58
CA MET A 182 2.24 -21.47 5.24
C MET A 182 0.95 -21.03 4.56
N VAL A 183 -0.14 -21.81 4.64
CA VAL A 183 -1.43 -21.49 4.00
C VAL A 183 -2.05 -20.23 4.60
N LEU A 184 -1.98 -20.03 5.91
CA LEU A 184 -2.57 -18.84 6.56
C LEU A 184 -1.74 -17.57 6.34
N LEU A 185 -0.41 -17.68 6.41
CA LEU A 185 0.50 -16.63 5.98
C LEU A 185 0.24 -16.27 4.51
N GLN A 186 0.15 -17.26 3.64
CA GLN A 186 -0.21 -17.04 2.25
C GLN A 186 -1.63 -16.49 2.12
N ARG A 187 -2.60 -16.78 2.98
CA ARG A 187 -3.93 -16.17 2.85
C ARG A 187 -3.91 -14.65 3.06
N ASP A 188 -3.12 -14.18 4.03
CA ASP A 188 -3.03 -12.76 4.36
C ASP A 188 -2.01 -12.03 3.46
N PHE A 189 -0.98 -12.75 2.97
CA PHE A 189 0.14 -12.20 2.22
C PHE A 189 0.27 -12.68 0.76
N ALA A 190 -0.57 -13.60 0.27
CA ALA A 190 -0.46 -14.11 -1.10
C ALA A 190 -0.68 -12.97 -2.08
N GLY A 191 0.45 -12.50 -2.62
CA GLY A 191 0.76 -12.42 -4.04
C GLY A 191 -0.15 -11.57 -4.93
N LYS A 192 -1.23 -10.99 -4.41
CA LYS A 192 -2.15 -10.19 -5.17
C LYS A 192 -1.73 -8.74 -5.02
N ILE A 193 -0.68 -8.36 -5.73
CA ILE A 193 -0.57 -6.97 -6.18
C ILE A 193 -1.97 -6.62 -6.71
N PRO A 194 -2.64 -5.57 -6.18
CA PRO A 194 -3.91 -5.14 -6.74
C PRO A 194 -3.78 -5.00 -8.26
N LYS A 195 -4.89 -5.11 -9.00
CA LYS A 195 -4.85 -4.80 -10.43
C LYS A 195 -4.15 -3.45 -10.61
N ALA A 196 -3.31 -3.31 -11.65
CA ALA A 196 -2.63 -2.06 -11.95
C ALA A 196 -3.57 -0.87 -11.75
N GLY A 197 -3.11 0.11 -10.97
CA GLY A 197 -3.87 1.33 -10.71
C GLY A 197 -4.95 1.16 -9.65
N HIS A 198 -4.91 0.09 -8.85
CA HIS A 198 -5.87 -0.13 -7.77
C HIS A 198 -5.21 -0.11 -6.40
N LEU A 199 -5.93 0.42 -5.42
CA LEU A 199 -5.60 0.38 -3.99
C LEU A 199 -6.47 -0.68 -3.30
N ARG A 200 -5.96 -1.29 -2.23
CA ARG A 200 -6.76 -2.20 -1.40
C ARG A 200 -7.66 -1.37 -0.48
N ILE A 201 -8.94 -1.73 -0.34
CA ILE A 201 -9.84 -1.16 0.67
C ILE A 201 -10.48 -2.25 1.52
#